data_AF-A0A0A7EJX5-F1
#
_entry.id   AF-A0A0A7EJX5-F1
#
_cell.length_a   1.000
_cell.length_b   1.000
_cell.length_c   1.000
_cell.angle_alpha   90.00
_cell.angle_beta   90.00
_cell.angle_gamma   90.00
#
_symmetry.space_group_name_H-M   'P 1'
#
loop_
_entity.id
_entity.type
_entity.pdbx_description
1 polymer ?
#
loop_
_entity_poly.entity_id
_entity_poly.type
_entity_poly.pdbx_seq_one_letter_code
_entity_poly.pdbx_strand_id
1 'polypeptide(L)'
;MEYIALKHSHMLLALVSVVLFYTRAFARIKQLKLAKNKLLFIGSHSIDTLLLISAVALAVMLGLSPHNQPWLLEKILLVVAYIVVGILMARQKNIKGQVSLLLLATTVIFAIFYLARFKTPFLF
;
A
#
# COMPACT_ATOMS: atom_id res chain seq x y z
N MET A 1 -21.59 -14.92 2.14
CA MET A 1 -20.44 -15.57 1.49
C MET A 1 -19.59 -14.57 0.71
N GLU A 2 -20.19 -13.75 -0.16
CA GLU A 2 -19.50 -12.73 -0.98
C GLU A 2 -18.57 -11.78 -0.19
N TYR A 3 -19.03 -11.22 0.93
CA TYR A 3 -18.23 -10.30 1.75
C TYR A 3 -16.94 -10.94 2.29
N ILE A 4 -17.02 -12.20 2.76
CA ILE A 4 -15.87 -12.89 3.34
C ILE A 4 -14.84 -13.17 2.25
N ALA A 5 -15.29 -13.61 1.07
CA ALA A 5 -14.42 -13.81 -0.07
C ALA A 5 -13.72 -12.51 -0.47
N LEU A 6 -14.47 -11.42 -0.67
CA LEU A 6 -13.92 -10.11 -1.03
C LEU A 6 -12.92 -9.60 0.02
N LYS A 7 -13.22 -9.76 1.31
CA LYS A 7 -12.31 -9.38 2.40
C LYS A 7 -11.01 -10.18 2.37
N HIS A 8 -11.07 -11.49 2.17
CA HIS A 8 -9.87 -12.33 2.09
C HIS A 8 -9.05 -12.00 0.84
N SER A 9 -9.71 -11.79 -0.31
CA SER A 9 -9.05 -11.34 -1.53
C SER A 9 -8.36 -9.99 -1.34
N HIS A 10 -9.01 -9.01 -0.70
CA HIS A 10 -8.40 -7.72 -0.38
C HIS A 10 -7.16 -7.87 0.52
N MET A 11 -7.23 -8.70 1.57
CA MET A 11 -6.07 -8.95 2.44
C MET A 11 -4.92 -9.63 1.69
N LEU A 12 -5.21 -10.56 0.79
CA LEU A 12 -4.20 -11.20 -0.06
C LEU A 12 -3.58 -10.19 -1.02
N LEU A 13 -4.38 -9.36 -1.69
CA LEU A 13 -3.87 -8.28 -2.56
C LEU A 13 -3.00 -7.29 -1.79
N ALA A 14 -3.36 -6.97 -0.55
CA ALA A 14 -2.58 -6.08 0.30
C ALA A 14 -1.21 -6.70 0.62
N LEU A 15 -1.19 -7.98 0.97
CA LEU A 15 0.05 -8.72 1.24
C LEU A 15 0.93 -8.79 -0.01
N VAL A 16 0.36 -9.14 -1.16
CA VAL A 16 1.09 -9.21 -2.44
C VAL A 16 1.64 -7.84 -2.84
N SER A 17 0.86 -6.77 -2.70
CA SER A 17 1.32 -5.39 -2.96
C SER A 17 2.53 -5.03 -2.10
N VAL A 18 2.48 -5.31 -0.81
CA VAL A 18 3.60 -5.03 0.12
C VAL A 18 4.85 -5.83 -0.27
N VAL A 19 4.71 -7.12 -0.59
CA VAL A 19 5.83 -7.96 -1.05
C VAL A 19 6.43 -7.44 -2.36
N LEU A 20 5.59 -7.03 -3.31
CA LEU A 20 6.03 -6.43 -4.58
C LEU A 20 6.71 -5.07 -4.37
N PHE A 21 6.28 -4.29 -3.38
CA PHE A 21 6.96 -3.05 -3.01
C PHE A 21 8.36 -3.31 -2.46
N TYR A 22 8.49 -4.21 -1.48
CA TYR A 22 9.80 -4.55 -0.90
C TYR A 22 10.75 -5.18 -1.90
N THR A 23 10.28 -6.06 -2.78
CA THR A 23 11.11 -6.65 -3.83
C THR A 23 11.62 -5.60 -4.80
N ARG A 24 10.78 -4.64 -5.24
CA ARG A 24 11.22 -3.50 -6.06
C ARG A 24 12.21 -2.61 -5.32
N ALA A 25 11.96 -2.31 -4.05
CA ALA A 25 12.83 -1.52 -3.19
C ALA A 25 14.23 -2.15 -3.07
N PHE A 26 14.27 -3.44 -2.73
CA PHE A 26 15.52 -4.18 -2.58
C PHE A 26 16.27 -4.32 -3.90
N ALA A 27 15.55 -4.61 -5.00
CA ALA A 27 16.15 -4.68 -6.34
C ALA A 27 16.81 -3.35 -6.74
N ARG A 28 16.20 -2.20 -6.39
CA ARG A 28 16.78 -0.87 -6.63
C ARG A 28 18.01 -0.60 -5.77
N ILE A 29 17.93 -0.87 -4.47
CA ILE A 29 19.04 -0.65 -3.51
C ILE A 29 20.26 -1.50 -3.88
N LYS A 30 20.04 -2.77 -4.25
CA LYS A 30 21.09 -3.70 -4.67
C LYS A 30 21.48 -3.57 -6.14
N GLN A 31 20.88 -2.63 -6.87
CA GLN A 31 21.09 -2.41 -8.31
C GLN A 31 20.99 -3.69 -9.16
N LEU A 32 20.10 -4.61 -8.76
CA LEU A 32 19.93 -5.89 -9.42
C LEU A 32 19.35 -5.70 -10.83
N LYS A 33 19.69 -6.59 -11.77
CA LYS A 33 19.07 -6.64 -13.11
C LYS A 33 17.53 -6.71 -13.04
N LEU A 34 17.02 -7.27 -11.95
CA LEU A 34 15.60 -7.36 -11.64
C LEU A 34 14.90 -5.99 -11.54
N ALA A 35 15.62 -4.92 -11.18
CA ALA A 35 15.09 -3.55 -11.15
C ALA A 35 14.70 -3.03 -12.55
N LYS A 36 15.26 -3.61 -13.62
CA LYS A 36 14.93 -3.30 -15.01
C LYS A 36 13.82 -4.19 -15.58
N ASN A 37 13.33 -5.16 -14.82
CA ASN A 37 12.32 -6.10 -15.30
C ASN A 37 10.95 -5.42 -15.39
N LYS A 38 10.45 -5.21 -16.61
CA LYS A 38 9.15 -4.59 -16.88
C LYS A 38 7.98 -5.38 -16.30
N LEU A 39 8.10 -6.71 -16.21
CA LEU A 39 7.02 -7.58 -15.68
C LEU A 39 6.72 -7.29 -14.21
N LEU A 40 7.76 -7.06 -13.39
CA LEU A 40 7.57 -6.70 -11.98
C LEU A 40 6.92 -5.33 -11.83
N PHE A 41 7.22 -4.41 -12.75
CA PHE A 41 6.65 -3.07 -12.72
C PHE A 41 5.17 -3.06 -13.09
N ILE A 42 4.82 -3.79 -14.16
CA ILE A 42 3.44 -3.94 -14.63
C ILE A 42 2.62 -4.74 -13.63
N GLY A 43 3.14 -5.88 -13.16
CA GLY A 43 2.46 -6.73 -12.19
C GLY A 43 2.16 -6.01 -10.88
N SER A 44 3.09 -5.21 -10.37
CA SER A 44 2.84 -4.41 -9.16
C SER A 44 1.71 -3.38 -9.36
N HIS A 45 1.67 -2.68 -10.50
CA HIS A 45 0.61 -1.70 -10.74
C HIS A 45 -0.76 -2.36 -10.87
N SER A 46 -0.85 -3.53 -11.50
CA SER A 46 -2.10 -4.30 -11.61
C SER A 46 -2.60 -4.76 -10.23
N ILE A 47 -1.70 -5.21 -9.36
CA ILE A 47 -2.09 -5.59 -8.00
C ILE A 47 -2.52 -4.37 -7.19
N ASP A 48 -1.83 -3.24 -7.34
CA ASP A 48 -2.16 -2.01 -6.62
C ASP A 48 -3.53 -1.44 -7.05
N THR A 49 -3.87 -1.50 -8.35
CA THR A 49 -5.22 -1.10 -8.82
C THR A 49 -6.30 -2.04 -8.33
N LEU A 50 -6.09 -3.37 -8.38
CA LEU A 50 -7.03 -4.35 -7.81
C LEU A 50 -7.19 -4.18 -6.29
N LEU A 51 -6.12 -3.83 -5.57
CA LEU A 51 -6.14 -3.54 -4.15
C LEU A 51 -7.02 -2.32 -3.85
N LEU A 52 -6.88 -1.23 -4.62
CA LEU A 52 -7.71 -0.03 -4.48
C LEU A 52 -9.17 -0.31 -4.81
N ILE A 53 -9.44 -1.02 -5.91
CA ILE A 53 -10.82 -1.40 -6.30
C ILE A 53 -11.47 -2.25 -5.21
N SER A 54 -10.78 -3.26 -4.69
CA SER A 54 -11.31 -4.10 -3.60
C SER A 54 -11.51 -3.33 -2.30
N ALA A 55 -10.68 -2.33 -1.99
CA ALA A 55 -10.86 -1.45 -0.84
C ALA A 55 -12.15 -0.61 -0.96
N VAL A 56 -12.38 -0.02 -2.14
CA VAL A 56 -13.58 0.77 -2.43
C VAL A 56 -14.83 -0.13 -2.39
N ALA A 57 -14.77 -1.31 -3.00
CA ALA A 57 -15.86 -2.29 -2.95
C ALA A 57 -16.22 -2.67 -1.50
N LEU A 58 -15.21 -2.94 -0.65
CA LEU A 58 -15.44 -3.20 0.78
C LEU A 58 -16.07 -2.01 1.50
N ALA A 59 -15.59 -0.78 1.24
CA ALA A 59 -16.14 0.42 1.86
C ALA A 59 -17.61 0.62 1.49
N VAL A 60 -17.97 0.45 0.21
CA VAL A 60 -19.36 0.55 -0.27
C VAL A 60 -20.23 -0.56 0.31
N MET A 61 -19.77 -1.82 0.29
CA MET A 61 -20.53 -2.95 0.86
C MET A 61 -20.81 -2.80 2.36
N LEU A 62 -19.87 -2.20 3.10
CA LEU A 62 -20.00 -1.97 4.53
C LEU A 62 -20.71 -0.64 4.85
N GLY A 63 -21.10 0.15 3.84
CA GLY A 63 -21.68 1.48 4.04
C GLY A 63 -20.75 2.46 4.76
N LEU A 64 -19.44 2.25 4.69
CA LEU A 64 -18.46 3.08 5.39
C LEU A 64 -18.29 4.41 4.67
N SER A 65 -18.61 5.49 5.36
CA SER A 65 -18.39 6.85 4.87
C SER A 65 -17.16 7.45 5.55
N PRO A 66 -16.17 7.98 4.80
CA PRO A 66 -14.98 8.63 5.38
C PRO A 66 -15.34 9.79 6.31
N HIS A 67 -16.48 10.44 6.07
CA HIS A 67 -16.97 11.54 6.91
C HIS A 67 -17.41 11.07 8.31
N ASN A 68 -18.04 9.90 8.41
CA ASN A 68 -18.55 9.39 9.69
C ASN A 68 -17.53 8.50 10.42
N GLN A 69 -16.46 8.09 9.74
CA GLN A 69 -15.46 7.15 10.24
C GLN A 69 -14.06 7.76 10.05
N PRO A 70 -13.57 8.55 11.02
CA PRO A 70 -12.30 9.26 10.89
C PRO A 70 -11.11 8.35 10.59
N TRP A 71 -11.09 7.13 11.16
CA TRP A 71 -10.07 6.11 10.89
C TRP A 71 -10.00 5.71 9.41
N LEU A 72 -11.13 5.74 8.69
CA LEU A 72 -11.18 5.42 7.26
C LEU A 72 -10.57 6.56 6.44
N LEU A 73 -10.87 7.80 6.81
CA LEU A 73 -10.29 8.99 6.18
C LEU A 73 -8.77 9.01 6.35
N GLU A 74 -8.28 8.78 7.57
CA GLU A 74 -6.85 8.64 7.85
C GLU A 74 -6.22 7.50 7.05
N LYS A 75 -6.89 6.35 6.95
CA LYS A 75 -6.42 5.22 6.16
C LYS A 75 -6.28 5.60 4.68
N ILE A 76 -7.22 6.35 4.11
CA ILE A 76 -7.15 6.84 2.73
C ILE A 76 -5.96 7.81 2.56
N LEU A 77 -5.77 8.75 3.49
CA LEU A 77 -4.63 9.68 3.46
C LEU A 77 -3.29 8.95 3.51
N LEU A 78 -3.15 7.93 4.37
CA LEU A 78 -1.95 7.12 4.46
C LEU A 78 -1.71 6.29 3.19
N VAL A 79 -2.76 5.77 2.55
CA VAL A 79 -2.62 5.08 1.25
C VAL A 79 -2.11 6.05 0.18
N VAL A 80 -2.62 7.29 0.15
CA VAL A 80 -2.09 8.32 -0.76
C VAL A 80 -0.62 8.63 -0.44
N ALA A 81 -0.27 8.80 0.83
CA ALA A 81 1.11 9.00 1.25
C ALA A 81 2.02 7.84 0.82
N TYR A 82 1.56 6.59 0.97
CA TYR A 82 2.28 5.40 0.52
C TYR A 82 2.56 5.43 -1.00
N ILE A 83 1.57 5.80 -1.82
CA ILE A 83 1.75 5.94 -3.27
C ILE A 83 2.79 7.02 -3.60
N VAL A 84 2.71 8.18 -2.94
CA VAL A 84 3.68 9.27 -3.12
C VAL A 84 5.09 8.84 -2.75
N VAL A 85 5.27 8.15 -1.62
CA VAL A 85 6.57 7.59 -1.20
C VAL A 85 7.09 6.59 -2.24
N GLY A 86 6.23 5.74 -2.80
CA GLY A 86 6.59 4.83 -3.90
C GLY A 86 7.09 5.56 -5.15
N ILE A 87 6.45 6.66 -5.53
CA ILE A 87 6.87 7.50 -6.66
C ILE A 87 8.22 8.19 -6.36
N LEU A 88 8.40 8.73 -5.17
CA LEU A 88 9.66 9.36 -4.75
C LEU A 88 10.80 8.34 -4.73
N MET A 89 10.55 7.14 -4.21
CA MET A 89 11.51 6.05 -4.23
C MET A 89 11.85 5.63 -5.66
N ALA A 90 10.88 5.70 -6.57
CA ALA A 90 11.10 5.38 -7.97
C ALA A 90 12.05 6.37 -8.67
N ARG A 91 12.06 7.63 -8.24
CA ARG A 91 12.91 8.71 -8.78
C ARG A 91 14.25 8.85 -8.06
N GLN A 92 14.39 8.30 -6.86
CA GLN A 92 15.60 8.41 -6.05
C GLN A 92 16.75 7.54 -6.58
N LYS A 93 17.94 8.15 -6.74
CA LYS A 93 19.16 7.48 -7.20
C LYS A 93 20.14 7.15 -6.08
N ASN A 94 20.08 7.89 -4.97
CA ASN A 94 20.99 7.72 -3.83
C ASN A 94 20.52 6.59 -2.92
N ILE A 95 21.42 5.65 -2.60
CA ILE A 95 21.12 4.48 -1.73
C ILE A 95 20.61 4.94 -0.35
N LYS A 96 21.27 5.92 0.29
CA LYS A 96 20.83 6.46 1.58
C LYS A 96 19.40 7.01 1.53
N GLY A 97 19.06 7.71 0.45
CA GLY A 97 17.71 8.23 0.22
C GLY A 97 16.69 7.12 -0.03
N GLN A 98 17.06 6.07 -0.77
CA GLN A 98 16.20 4.90 -0.99
C GLN A 98 15.92 4.15 0.33
N VAL A 99 16.92 3.98 1.18
CA VAL A 99 16.75 3.36 2.51
C VAL A 99 15.87 4.22 3.41
N SER A 100 16.07 5.54 3.44
CA SER A 100 15.19 6.45 4.20
C SER A 100 13.73 6.40 3.74
N LEU A 101 13.49 6.41 2.42
CA LEU A 101 12.14 6.27 1.87
C LEU A 101 11.54 4.88 2.12
N LEU A 102 12.36 3.83 2.13
CA LEU A 102 11.92 2.49 2.49
C LEU A 102 11.46 2.44 3.95
N LEU A 103 12.23 3.02 4.88
CA LEU A 103 11.84 3.12 6.28
C LEU A 103 10.54 3.91 6.45
N LEU A 104 10.40 5.03 5.75
CA LEU A 104 9.17 5.82 5.76
C LEU A 104 7.97 5.00 5.22
N ALA A 105 8.14 4.29 4.11
CA ALA A 105 7.11 3.42 3.56
C ALA A 105 6.74 2.31 4.54
N THR A 106 7.71 1.69 5.21
CA THR A 106 7.48 0.70 6.26
C THR A 106 6.61 1.28 7.38
N THR A 107 6.94 2.47 7.88
CA THR A 107 6.15 3.15 8.93
C THR A 107 4.71 3.40 8.47
N VAL A 108 4.51 3.87 7.23
CA VAL A 108 3.16 4.10 6.67
C VAL A 108 2.38 2.79 6.56
N ILE A 109 3.01 1.70 6.09
CA ILE A 109 2.37 0.38 6.00
C ILE A 109 1.92 -0.10 7.39
N PHE A 110 2.77 0.05 8.41
CA PHE A 110 2.41 -0.30 9.78
C PHE A 110 1.24 0.55 10.31
N ALA A 111 1.23 1.86 10.03
CA ALA A 111 0.12 2.73 10.41
C ALA A 111 -1.20 2.33 9.73
N ILE A 112 -1.18 1.98 8.45
CA ILE A 112 -2.36 1.47 7.72
C ILE A 112 -2.86 0.16 8.35
N PHE A 113 -1.95 -0.74 8.71
CA PHE A 113 -2.30 -2.02 9.35
C PHE A 113 -2.91 -1.81 10.73
N TYR A 114 -2.36 -0.90 11.53
CA TYR A 114 -2.90 -0.52 12.83
C TYR A 114 -4.33 0.02 12.69
N LEU A 115 -4.56 1.00 11.81
CA LEU A 115 -5.90 1.55 11.55
C LEU A 115 -6.88 0.48 11.08
N ALA A 116 -6.43 -0.46 10.25
CA ALA A 116 -7.26 -1.56 9.79
C ALA A 116 -7.66 -2.54 10.91
N ARG A 117 -6.77 -2.75 11.90
CA ARG A 117 -7.01 -3.69 13.01
C ARG A 117 -7.83 -3.06 14.13
N PHE A 118 -7.44 -1.88 14.58
CA PHE A 118 -8.01 -1.25 15.76
C PHE A 118 -9.19 -0.33 15.42
N LYS A 119 -9.27 0.15 14.17
CA LYS A 119 -10.30 1.12 13.72
C LYS A 119 -10.38 2.36 14.61
N THR A 120 -9.28 2.67 15.31
CA THR A 120 -9.12 3.84 16.17
C THR A 120 -8.32 4.88 15.40
N PRO A 121 -8.87 6.08 15.16
CA PRO A 121 -8.14 7.17 14.54
C PRO A 121 -6.97 7.64 15.42
N PHE A 122 -5.91 8.14 14.79
CA PHE A 122 -4.73 8.68 15.49
C PHE A 122 -4.81 10.19 15.70
N LEU A 123 -5.40 10.92 14.76
CA LEU A 123 -5.32 12.38 14.68
C LEU A 123 -6.67 13.07 14.93
N PHE A 124 -7.79 12.36 14.79
CA PHE A 124 -9.14 12.90 14.89
C PHE A 124 -10.03 12.12 15.86
#